data_AF-A0A935ALD4-F1
#
_entry.id   AF-A0A935ALD4-F1
#
_cell.length_a   1.000
_cell.length_b   1.000
_cell.length_c   1.000
_cell.angle_alpha   90.00
_cell.angle_beta   90.00
_cell.angle_gamma   90.00
#
_symmetry.space_group_name_H-M   'P 1'
#
loop_
_entity.id
_entity.type
_entity.pdbx_description
1 polymer ?
#
loop_
_entity_poly.entity_id
_entity_poly.type
_entity_poly.pdbx_seq_one_letter_code
_entity_poly.pdbx_strand_id
1 'polypeptide(L)'
;MMKSIFYSVLIFITFIQSNAQCGWVGQLNFPAGPINEGSEYLVNVQVYQAGVTPPGGQGANISCYAHFGSVSSFGGAWSNVQTLTMTYDKDTGNNDEYKKILDQI
;
A
#
# COMPACT_ATOMS: atom_id res chain seq x y z
N MET A 1 53.90 -33.24 4.24
CA MET A 1 53.19 -32.07 4.77
C MET A 1 51.98 -31.78 3.87
N MET A 2 50.81 -31.72 4.48
CA MET A 2 49.47 -31.65 3.89
C MET A 2 49.07 -30.20 3.61
N LYS A 3 48.42 -29.91 2.47
CA LYS A 3 47.54 -28.74 2.30
C LYS A 3 46.36 -29.10 1.41
N SER A 4 45.29 -29.60 2.03
CA SER A 4 43.97 -29.69 1.42
C SER A 4 43.31 -28.31 1.53
N ILE A 5 42.80 -27.78 0.42
CA ILE A 5 42.07 -26.50 0.40
C ILE A 5 40.60 -26.85 0.19
N PHE A 6 39.81 -26.71 1.24
CA PHE A 6 38.35 -26.77 1.19
C PHE A 6 37.84 -25.50 0.47
N TYR A 7 37.20 -25.65 -0.68
CA TYR A 7 36.39 -24.56 -1.23
C TYR A 7 34.98 -24.68 -0.64
N SER A 8 34.67 -23.75 0.27
CA SER A 8 33.31 -23.52 0.76
C SER A 8 32.40 -23.12 -0.41
N VAL A 9 31.22 -23.74 -0.43
CA VAL A 9 30.12 -23.42 -1.34
C VAL A 9 29.68 -21.97 -1.11
N LEU A 10 29.76 -21.14 -2.16
CA LEU A 10 29.22 -19.78 -2.14
C LEU A 10 27.82 -19.81 -2.77
N ILE A 11 26.80 -20.03 -1.94
CA ILE A 11 25.41 -19.83 -2.35
C ILE A 11 25.11 -18.32 -2.25
N PHE A 12 25.08 -17.65 -3.41
CA PHE A 12 24.54 -16.30 -3.53
C PHE A 12 23.01 -16.41 -3.63
N ILE A 13 22.30 -16.37 -2.50
CA ILE A 13 20.87 -16.06 -2.50
C ILE A 13 20.74 -14.55 -2.35
N THR A 14 20.63 -13.84 -3.47
CA THR A 14 20.21 -12.44 -3.46
C THR A 14 18.69 -12.40 -3.40
N PHE A 15 18.13 -12.20 -2.22
CA PHE A 15 16.76 -11.70 -2.11
C PHE A 15 16.78 -10.21 -2.46
N ILE A 16 16.59 -9.88 -3.74
CA ILE A 16 16.24 -8.51 -4.12
C ILE A 16 14.74 -8.38 -3.85
N GLN A 17 14.35 -7.94 -2.65
CA GLN A 17 13.03 -7.33 -2.48
C GLN A 17 13.08 -5.97 -3.16
N SER A 18 12.91 -5.95 -4.48
CA SER A 18 12.39 -4.75 -5.12
C SER A 18 10.98 -4.58 -4.56
N ASN A 19 10.71 -3.49 -3.87
CA ASN A 19 9.32 -3.05 -3.68
C ASN A 19 8.75 -2.91 -5.09
N ALA A 20 8.00 -3.90 -5.56
CA ALA A 20 7.37 -3.84 -6.86
C ALA A 20 6.37 -2.70 -6.77
N GLN A 21 6.64 -1.61 -7.46
CA GLN A 21 5.67 -0.55 -7.62
C GLN A 21 4.43 -1.19 -8.25
N CYS A 22 3.28 -1.08 -7.58
CA CYS A 22 2.01 -1.53 -8.15
C CYS A 22 1.75 -0.76 -9.45
N GLY A 23 1.23 -1.45 -10.46
CA GLY A 23 1.08 -0.92 -11.81
C GLY A 23 0.12 0.26 -11.84
N TRP A 24 -1.00 0.16 -11.12
CA TRP A 24 -1.95 1.26 -10.98
C TRP A 24 -2.57 1.29 -9.58
N VAL A 25 -2.82 2.50 -9.09
CA VAL A 25 -3.56 2.79 -7.85
C VAL A 25 -4.51 3.94 -8.14
N GLY A 26 -5.79 3.79 -7.82
CA GLY A 26 -6.77 4.85 -8.07
C GLY A 26 -8.19 4.46 -7.68
N GLN A 27 -9.17 5.18 -8.24
CA GLN A 27 -10.58 5.09 -7.82
C GLN A 27 -10.72 5.28 -6.31
N LEU A 28 -10.07 6.33 -5.78
CA LEU A 28 -10.24 6.73 -4.38
C LEU A 28 -11.72 7.09 -4.17
N ASN A 29 -12.40 6.30 -3.36
CA ASN A 29 -13.73 6.61 -2.87
C ASN A 29 -13.60 7.24 -1.50
N PHE A 30 -14.02 8.50 -1.41
CA PHE A 30 -14.07 9.28 -0.19
C PHE A 30 -15.44 9.95 -0.11
N PRO A 31 -16.09 9.96 1.06
CA PRO A 31 -17.40 10.59 1.21
C PRO A 31 -17.39 12.04 0.74
N ALA A 32 -18.39 12.38 -0.08
CA ALA A 32 -18.56 13.74 -0.59
C ALA A 32 -19.15 14.65 0.49
N GLY A 33 -18.73 15.91 0.49
CA GLY A 33 -19.27 16.95 1.37
C GLY A 33 -18.24 17.54 2.32
N PRO A 34 -18.68 18.40 3.26
CA PRO A 34 -17.79 18.99 4.25
C PRO A 34 -17.21 17.92 5.16
N ILE A 35 -15.95 18.13 5.54
CA ILE A 35 -15.21 17.28 6.47
C ILE A 35 -15.20 17.96 7.82
N ASN A 36 -15.72 17.25 8.82
CA ASN A 36 -15.88 17.71 10.18
C ASN A 36 -14.87 16.97 11.07
N GLU A 37 -14.17 17.75 11.88
CA GLU A 37 -13.26 17.19 12.89
C GLU A 37 -14.01 16.23 13.84
N GLY A 38 -13.32 15.16 14.26
CA GLY A 38 -13.86 14.12 15.13
C GLY A 38 -14.87 13.17 14.47
N SER A 39 -15.13 13.31 13.17
CA SER A 39 -16.00 12.38 12.42
C SER A 39 -15.20 11.23 11.82
N GLU A 40 -15.88 10.10 11.63
CA GLU A 40 -15.32 8.93 10.97
C GLU A 40 -15.63 8.92 9.47
N TYR A 41 -14.60 8.67 8.66
CA TYR A 41 -14.74 8.59 7.20
C TYR A 41 -14.16 7.28 6.66
N LEU A 42 -15.01 6.47 6.05
CA LEU A 42 -14.56 5.28 5.31
C LEU A 42 -13.95 5.70 3.98
N VAL A 43 -12.71 5.27 3.74
CA VAL A 43 -11.99 5.52 2.49
C VAL A 43 -11.61 4.20 1.85
N ASN A 44 -11.86 4.09 0.54
CA ASN A 44 -11.51 2.91 -0.24
C ASN A 44 -10.65 3.32 -1.44
N VAL A 45 -9.75 2.44 -1.85
CA VAL A 45 -8.92 2.62 -3.06
C VAL A 45 -8.73 1.29 -3.75
N GLN A 46 -8.61 1.31 -5.07
CA GLN A 46 -8.33 0.13 -5.87
C GLN A 46 -6.87 0.10 -6.31
N VAL A 47 -6.30 -1.11 -6.30
CA VAL A 47 -4.93 -1.39 -6.74
C VAL A 47 -4.99 -2.44 -7.84
N TYR A 48 -4.25 -2.21 -8.91
CA TYR A 48 -4.03 -3.18 -9.97
C TYR A 48 -2.55 -3.46 -10.11
N GLN A 49 -2.20 -4.75 -10.11
CA GLN A 49 -0.87 -5.22 -10.45
C GLN A 49 -1.01 -6.47 -11.32
N ALA A 50 -0.51 -6.38 -12.56
CA ALA A 50 -0.61 -7.47 -13.53
C ALA A 50 0.01 -8.76 -12.98
N GLY A 51 -0.73 -9.86 -13.04
CA GLY A 51 -0.32 -11.16 -12.52
C GLY A 51 -0.39 -11.31 -10.99
N VAL A 52 -0.79 -10.26 -10.25
CA VAL A 52 -0.86 -10.27 -8.78
C VAL A 52 -2.29 -10.08 -8.27
N THR A 53 -3.01 -9.03 -8.72
CA THR A 53 -4.40 -8.76 -8.30
C THR A 53 -5.46 -9.54 -9.10
N PRO A 54 -5.32 -9.78 -10.44
CA PRO A 54 -6.37 -10.47 -11.20
C PRO A 54 -6.72 -11.91 -10.79
N PRO A 55 -5.80 -12.72 -10.23
CA PRO A 55 -6.13 -14.07 -9.75
C PRO A 55 -7.23 -14.13 -8.69
N GLY A 56 -7.60 -13.00 -8.09
CA GLY A 56 -8.59 -12.90 -7.03
C GLY A 56 -8.02 -13.24 -5.64
N GLY A 57 -8.63 -12.66 -4.61
CA GLY A 57 -8.06 -12.60 -3.28
C GLY A 57 -6.92 -11.58 -3.20
N GLN A 58 -6.55 -11.21 -1.96
CA GLN A 58 -5.50 -10.21 -1.75
C GLN A 58 -4.20 -10.60 -2.45
N GLY A 59 -3.77 -9.75 -3.38
CA GLY A 59 -2.51 -9.85 -4.07
C GLY A 59 -1.34 -9.95 -3.10
N ALA A 60 -0.49 -10.96 -3.32
CA ALA A 60 0.64 -11.24 -2.46
C ALA A 60 1.63 -10.05 -2.44
N ASN A 61 2.15 -9.74 -1.25
CA ASN A 61 3.15 -8.68 -1.02
C ASN A 61 2.69 -7.26 -1.38
N ILE A 62 1.38 -7.01 -1.47
CA ILE A 62 0.83 -5.65 -1.58
C ILE A 62 0.52 -5.12 -0.18
N SER A 63 1.15 -4.01 0.19
CA SER A 63 0.80 -3.19 1.37
C SER A 63 0.24 -1.86 0.89
N CYS A 64 -0.90 -1.45 1.45
CA CYS A 64 -1.57 -0.21 1.08
C CYS A 64 -1.62 0.74 2.29
N TYR A 65 -1.29 2.02 2.06
CA TYR A 65 -1.24 3.04 3.10
C TYR A 65 -2.01 4.28 2.66
N ALA A 66 -2.82 4.82 3.57
CA ALA A 66 -3.46 6.12 3.42
C ALA A 66 -2.65 7.17 4.17
N HIS A 67 -2.32 8.26 3.48
CA HIS A 67 -1.71 9.44 4.09
C HIS A 67 -2.74 10.57 4.12
N PHE A 68 -2.90 11.21 5.28
CA PHE A 68 -3.78 12.37 5.42
C PHE A 68 -3.16 13.39 6.36
N GLY A 69 -3.48 14.66 6.17
CA GLY A 69 -2.95 15.76 6.96
C GLY A 69 -3.64 17.08 6.61
N SER A 70 -3.32 18.13 7.35
CA SER A 70 -3.93 19.44 7.18
C SER A 70 -3.19 20.26 6.13
N VAL A 71 -3.93 21.02 5.33
CA VAL A 71 -3.39 22.03 4.41
C VAL A 71 -4.00 23.39 4.73
N SER A 72 -3.20 24.46 4.73
CA SER A 72 -3.68 25.82 5.00
C SER A 72 -4.39 26.46 3.82
N SER A 73 -4.18 25.93 2.62
CA SER A 73 -4.81 26.34 1.36
C SER A 73 -4.83 25.15 0.40
N PHE A 74 -5.79 25.14 -0.53
CA PHE A 74 -5.88 24.08 -1.54
C PHE A 74 -4.57 24.01 -2.35
N GLY A 75 -3.97 22.83 -2.42
CA GLY A 75 -2.66 22.61 -3.05
C GLY A 75 -1.45 23.09 -2.23
N GLY A 76 -1.66 23.57 -1.00
CA GLY A 76 -0.60 23.99 -0.09
C GLY A 76 0.19 22.83 0.53
N ALA A 77 1.20 23.18 1.32
CA ALA A 77 2.01 22.21 2.05
C ALA A 77 1.20 21.46 3.11
N TRP A 78 1.45 20.17 3.22
CA TRP A 78 0.81 19.29 4.21
C TRP A 78 1.51 19.41 5.57
N SER A 79 0.70 19.38 6.63
CA SER A 79 1.14 19.39 8.02
C SER A 79 0.42 18.30 8.81
N ASN A 80 0.99 17.89 9.96
CA ASN A 80 0.43 16.83 10.82
C ASN A 80 0.12 15.51 10.07
N VAL A 81 0.95 15.16 9.09
CA VAL A 81 0.71 14.00 8.21
C VAL A 81 0.70 12.71 9.03
N GLN A 82 -0.42 12.01 8.98
CA GLN A 82 -0.62 10.69 9.52
C GLN A 82 -0.50 9.65 8.41
N THR A 83 -0.03 8.45 8.75
CA THR A 83 0.03 7.30 7.85
C THR A 83 -0.73 6.15 8.48
N LEU A 84 -1.72 5.62 7.75
CA LEU A 84 -2.55 4.53 8.21
C LEU A 84 -2.43 3.35 7.26
N THR A 85 -2.17 2.17 7.79
CA THR A 85 -2.26 0.93 7.03
C THR A 85 -3.72 0.67 6.67
N MET A 86 -3.99 0.44 5.38
CA MET A 86 -5.29 0.04 4.87
C MET A 86 -5.40 -1.49 4.85
N THR A 87 -6.60 -2.00 5.02
CA THR A 87 -6.88 -3.44 5.01
C THR A 87 -7.54 -3.83 3.70
N TYR A 88 -7.16 -4.97 3.13
CA TYR A 88 -7.89 -5.56 2.00
C TYR A 88 -9.37 -5.73 2.34
N ASP A 89 -10.26 -5.32 1.44
CA ASP A 89 -11.71 -5.44 1.57
C ASP A 89 -12.25 -6.57 0.69
N LYS A 90 -12.02 -6.47 -0.61
CA LYS A 90 -12.56 -7.39 -1.63
C LYS A 90 -11.85 -7.22 -2.97
N ASP A 91 -12.11 -8.14 -3.88
CA ASP A 91 -11.81 -7.97 -5.29
C ASP A 91 -12.85 -7.05 -5.95
N THR A 92 -12.39 -6.17 -6.84
CA THR A 92 -13.23 -5.33 -7.71
C THR A 92 -12.76 -5.48 -9.15
N GLY A 93 -13.40 -6.39 -9.90
CA GLY A 93 -12.93 -6.76 -11.24
C GLY A 93 -11.56 -7.43 -11.17
N ASN A 94 -10.56 -6.85 -11.84
CA ASN A 94 -9.16 -7.32 -11.80
C ASN A 94 -8.33 -6.63 -10.71
N ASN A 95 -8.95 -5.78 -9.90
CA ASN A 95 -8.29 -4.95 -8.90
C ASN A 95 -8.56 -5.49 -7.50
N ASP A 96 -7.64 -5.22 -6.58
CA ASP A 96 -7.88 -5.40 -5.15
C ASP A 96 -8.39 -4.06 -4.59
N GLU A 97 -9.47 -4.08 -3.82
CA GLU A 97 -9.93 -2.91 -3.07
C GLU A 97 -9.44 -2.96 -1.63
N TYR A 98 -8.83 -1.88 -1.17
CA TYR A 98 -8.38 -1.67 0.21
C TYR A 98 -9.23 -0.59 0.86
N LYS A 99 -9.49 -0.72 2.16
CA LYS A 99 -10.26 0.25 2.94
C LYS A 99 -9.62 0.65 4.26
N LYS A 100 -9.98 1.84 4.76
CA LYS A 100 -9.63 2.32 6.09
C LYS A 100 -10.70 3.29 6.61
N ILE A 101 -10.98 3.25 7.91
CA ILE A 101 -11.72 4.32 8.59
C ILE A 101 -10.69 5.36 9.04
N LEU A 102 -10.91 6.62 8.66
CA LEU A 102 -10.22 7.78 9.20
C LEU A 102 -11.04 8.31 10.37
N ASP A 103 -10.53 8.16 11.59
CA ASP A 103 -11.20 8.47 12.86
C ASP A 103 -10.47 9.58 13.66
N GLN A 104 -9.43 10.18 13.08
CA GLN A 104 -8.60 11.23 13.69
C GLN A 104 -8.53 12.48 12.79
N ILE A 105 -9.65 12.80 12.13
CA ILE A 105 -9.75 14.03 11.33
C ILE A 105 -9.99 15.22 12.25
#